data_AF-A0A259RIJ4-F1
#
_entry.id   AF-A0A259RIJ4-F1
#
_cell.length_a   1.000
_cell.length_b   1.000
_cell.length_c   1.000
_cell.angle_alpha   90.00
_cell.angle_beta   90.00
_cell.angle_gamma   90.00
#
_symmetry.space_group_name_H-M   'P 1'
#
loop_
_entity.id
_entity.type
_entity.pdbx_description
1 polymer ?
#
loop_
_entity_poly.entity_id
_entity_poly.type
_entity_poly.pdbx_seq_one_letter_code
_entity_poly.pdbx_strand_id
1 'polypeptide(L)'
;VILGASLDSTTNSLPDPNDPRLEQLWNAAVAIELIHGYSLIHDDLPSMDNDDLRRGKPTVHRLFDEATAILAGDALQSLAFSLLADAPQTDVETRLNWVSLLSTGANRMVFGQQLDLNPLALIPALAELTRMHELKTGALLYAALMMGASQSSAEDRAALEAFIRPLGLAFQIQDDILDATGTAEQLGKTPGKDAADHKYSYVTVLGLDAARIHLNATMSEALNALEPLGTRACGLRACARFVLMRDH
;
A
#
# COMPACT_ATOMS: atom_id res chain seq x y z
N VAL A 1 1.70 0.48 12.04
CA VAL A 1 1.08 -0.65 12.77
C VAL A 1 1.94 -1.89 12.63
N ILE A 2 2.53 -2.18 11.46
CA ILE A 2 3.32 -3.40 11.26
C ILE A 2 4.84 -3.22 11.52
N LEU A 3 5.34 -1.98 11.67
CA LEU A 3 6.73 -1.69 11.34
C LEU A 3 7.60 -0.90 12.32
N GLY A 4 7.35 -0.97 13.62
CA GLY A 4 8.32 -0.38 14.54
C GLY A 4 8.27 -0.89 15.96
N ALA A 5 8.82 -2.07 16.17
CA ALA A 5 9.50 -2.39 17.41
C ALA A 5 10.40 -3.60 17.17
N SER A 6 11.63 -3.54 17.68
CA SER A 6 12.56 -4.67 17.68
C SER A 6 11.86 -5.92 18.22
N LEU A 7 11.76 -6.95 17.39
CA LEU A 7 11.34 -8.28 17.81
C LEU A 7 12.37 -8.84 18.78
N ASP A 8 11.91 -9.31 19.94
CA ASP A 8 12.74 -10.02 20.90
C ASP A 8 13.32 -11.28 20.25
N SER A 9 14.62 -11.52 20.40
CA SER A 9 15.40 -12.46 19.60
C SER A 9 15.10 -13.94 19.89
N THR A 10 14.14 -14.22 20.77
CA THR A 10 13.89 -15.54 21.34
C THR A 10 12.54 -16.15 20.95
N THR A 11 11.59 -15.37 20.47
CA THR A 11 10.27 -15.87 20.07
C THR A 11 9.90 -15.31 18.70
N ASN A 12 9.61 -16.19 17.76
CA ASN A 12 9.12 -15.87 16.41
C ASN A 12 7.69 -15.27 16.43
N SER A 13 7.34 -14.53 17.48
CA SER A 13 6.05 -13.93 17.77
C SER A 13 6.04 -12.47 17.33
N LEU A 14 4.89 -11.98 16.87
CA LEU A 14 4.65 -10.55 16.66
C LEU A 14 4.97 -9.77 17.96
N PRO A 15 5.35 -8.48 17.86
CA PRO A 15 5.62 -7.68 19.04
C PRO A 15 4.35 -7.55 19.91
N ASP A 16 4.52 -7.42 21.22
CA ASP A 16 3.40 -7.18 22.14
C ASP A 16 2.64 -5.92 21.69
N PRO A 17 1.34 -6.00 21.37
CA PRO A 17 0.56 -4.83 20.93
C PRO A 17 0.47 -3.73 21.99
N ASN A 18 0.81 -4.02 23.25
CA ASN A 18 0.87 -3.05 24.35
C ASN A 18 2.28 -2.48 24.60
N ASP A 19 3.24 -2.74 23.70
CA ASP A 19 4.56 -2.13 23.82
C ASP A 19 4.45 -0.59 23.70
N PRO A 20 4.86 0.18 24.73
CA PRO A 20 4.76 1.64 24.70
C PRO A 20 5.59 2.28 23.58
N ARG A 21 6.55 1.55 23.00
CA ARG A 21 7.27 1.98 21.79
C ARG A 21 6.37 1.96 20.54
N LEU A 22 5.39 1.06 20.49
CA LEU A 22 4.37 1.01 19.44
C LEU A 22 3.32 2.11 19.61
N GLU A 23 3.09 2.58 20.85
CA GLU A 23 2.11 3.63 21.11
C GLU A 23 2.39 4.91 20.31
N GLN A 24 3.67 5.28 20.18
CA GLN A 24 4.10 6.43 19.39
C GLN A 24 3.79 6.26 17.90
N LEU A 25 3.77 5.02 17.40
CA LEU A 25 3.57 4.71 15.97
C LEU A 25 2.11 4.51 15.58
N TRP A 26 1.18 4.47 16.53
CA TRP A 26 -0.25 4.36 16.21
C TRP A 26 -0.73 5.54 15.38
N ASN A 27 -0.32 6.76 15.72
CA ASN A 27 -0.71 7.95 14.96
C ASN A 27 -0.18 7.90 13.53
N ALA A 28 1.10 7.54 13.35
CA ALA A 28 1.70 7.35 12.02
C ALA A 28 0.90 6.36 11.18
N ALA A 29 0.47 5.27 11.81
CA ALA A 29 -0.15 4.19 11.09
C ALA A 29 -1.65 4.40 10.83
N VAL A 30 -2.37 5.00 11.77
CA VAL A 30 -3.75 5.44 11.55
C VAL A 30 -3.77 6.53 10.47
N ALA A 31 -2.79 7.44 10.43
CA ALA A 31 -2.70 8.43 9.36
C ALA A 31 -2.53 7.79 7.97
N ILE A 32 -1.72 6.74 7.86
CA ILE A 32 -1.61 5.95 6.61
C ILE A 32 -2.95 5.32 6.23
N GLU A 33 -3.64 4.69 7.19
CA GLU A 33 -4.95 4.09 6.93
C GLU A 33 -6.05 5.11 6.61
N LEU A 34 -5.98 6.32 7.17
CA LEU A 34 -6.86 7.43 6.81
C LEU A 34 -6.60 7.88 5.37
N ILE A 35 -5.33 7.98 4.95
CA ILE A 35 -4.98 8.30 3.57
C ILE A 35 -5.43 7.19 2.60
N HIS A 36 -5.20 5.93 2.96
CA HIS A 36 -5.69 4.79 2.18
C HIS A 36 -7.23 4.76 2.12
N GLY A 37 -7.89 5.03 3.24
CA GLY A 37 -9.35 5.09 3.32
C GLY A 37 -9.93 6.19 2.44
N TYR A 38 -9.34 7.40 2.44
CA TYR A 38 -9.77 8.45 1.52
C TYR A 38 -9.60 7.99 0.07
N SER A 39 -8.44 7.41 -0.26
CA SER A 39 -8.12 7.10 -1.65
C SER A 39 -9.14 6.12 -2.23
N LEU A 40 -9.56 5.12 -1.45
CA LEU A 40 -10.60 4.18 -1.86
C LEU A 40 -11.97 4.84 -2.03
N ILE A 41 -12.38 5.72 -1.11
CA ILE A 41 -13.68 6.41 -1.21
C ILE A 41 -13.77 7.24 -2.49
N HIS A 42 -12.69 7.94 -2.84
CA HIS A 42 -12.62 8.74 -4.06
C HIS A 42 -12.48 7.89 -5.31
N ASP A 43 -11.64 6.84 -5.29
CA ASP A 43 -11.49 5.86 -6.38
C ASP A 43 -12.82 5.20 -6.75
N ASP A 44 -13.69 4.94 -5.77
CA ASP A 44 -15.01 4.34 -5.97
C ASP A 44 -16.03 5.29 -6.65
N LEU A 45 -15.76 6.59 -6.78
CA LEU A 45 -16.75 7.56 -7.31
C LEU A 45 -17.15 7.27 -8.77
N PRO A 46 -18.36 7.71 -9.22
CA PRO A 46 -18.80 7.53 -10.60
C PRO A 46 -17.89 8.13 -11.67
N SER A 47 -17.12 9.16 -11.32
CA SER A 47 -16.15 9.81 -12.21
C SER A 47 -14.77 9.12 -12.24
N MET A 48 -14.57 8.08 -11.43
CA MET A 48 -13.34 7.28 -11.35
C MET A 48 -13.67 5.83 -11.72
N ASP A 49 -13.53 4.87 -10.79
CA ASP A 49 -13.76 3.46 -11.07
C ASP A 49 -15.25 3.08 -10.99
N ASN A 50 -16.11 3.96 -10.44
CA ASN A 50 -17.56 3.77 -10.38
C ASN A 50 -17.96 2.41 -9.74
N ASP A 51 -17.32 2.06 -8.62
CA ASP A 51 -17.55 0.78 -7.93
C ASP A 51 -18.75 0.85 -6.97
N ASP A 52 -19.65 -0.13 -7.10
CA ASP A 52 -20.83 -0.22 -6.22
C ASP A 52 -20.51 -0.87 -4.86
N LEU A 53 -19.46 -1.70 -4.80
CA LEU A 53 -19.08 -2.48 -3.62
C LEU A 53 -17.57 -2.35 -3.32
N ARG A 54 -17.24 -2.23 -2.03
CA ARG A 54 -15.88 -2.25 -1.51
C ARG A 54 -15.85 -3.07 -0.22
N ARG A 55 -14.93 -4.05 -0.13
CA ARG A 55 -14.79 -4.95 1.03
C ARG A 55 -16.12 -5.64 1.40
N GLY A 56 -16.88 -6.05 0.38
CA GLY A 56 -18.19 -6.71 0.54
C GLY A 56 -19.33 -5.81 1.04
N LYS A 57 -19.17 -4.49 1.07
CA LYS A 57 -20.20 -3.53 1.51
C LYS A 57 -20.44 -2.46 0.43
N PRO A 58 -21.62 -1.81 0.40
CA PRO A 58 -21.86 -0.67 -0.48
C PRO A 58 -20.80 0.41 -0.28
N THR A 59 -20.30 0.97 -1.38
CA THR A 59 -19.38 2.12 -1.33
C THR A 59 -20.09 3.35 -0.77
N VAL A 60 -19.32 4.36 -0.32
CA VAL A 60 -19.89 5.53 0.37
C VAL A 60 -20.89 6.28 -0.51
N HIS A 61 -20.59 6.43 -1.80
CA HIS A 61 -21.47 7.13 -2.73
C HIS A 61 -22.76 6.34 -3.03
N ARG A 62 -22.73 5.01 -2.88
CA ARG A 62 -23.90 4.14 -3.03
C ARG A 62 -24.76 4.07 -1.77
N LEU A 63 -24.14 4.12 -0.59
CA LEU A 63 -24.84 4.08 0.68
C LEU A 63 -25.49 5.45 1.01
N PHE A 64 -24.82 6.53 0.63
CA PHE A 64 -25.25 7.91 0.85
C PHE A 64 -25.46 8.60 -0.50
N ASP A 65 -24.54 9.50 -0.88
CA ASP A 65 -24.52 10.21 -2.15
C ASP A 65 -23.08 10.63 -2.52
N GLU A 66 -22.91 11.14 -3.75
CA GLU A 66 -21.61 11.56 -4.28
C GLU A 66 -20.99 12.70 -3.46
N ALA A 67 -21.79 13.69 -3.04
CA ALA A 67 -21.32 14.83 -2.26
C ALA A 67 -20.75 14.39 -0.91
N THR A 68 -21.43 13.46 -0.24
CA THR A 68 -20.98 12.86 1.03
C THR A 68 -19.70 12.07 0.84
N ALA A 69 -19.56 11.30 -0.25
CA ALA A 69 -18.34 10.56 -0.53
C ALA A 69 -17.13 11.48 -0.77
N ILE A 70 -17.31 12.55 -1.55
CA ILE A 70 -16.26 13.56 -1.78
C ILE A 70 -15.82 14.17 -0.44
N LEU A 71 -16.76 14.69 0.34
CA LEU A 71 -16.46 15.35 1.62
C LEU A 71 -15.90 14.39 2.68
N ALA A 72 -16.31 13.12 2.67
CA ALA A 72 -15.75 12.11 3.55
C ALA A 72 -14.27 11.85 3.23
N GLY A 73 -13.91 11.70 1.95
CA GLY A 73 -12.51 11.58 1.55
C GLY A 73 -11.69 12.81 1.91
N ASP A 74 -12.20 14.02 1.64
CA ASP A 74 -11.52 15.28 2.00
C ASP A 74 -11.26 15.37 3.51
N ALA A 75 -12.25 14.98 4.33
CA ALA A 75 -12.13 14.96 5.78
C ALA A 75 -11.10 13.94 6.27
N LEU A 76 -11.07 12.72 5.72
CA LEU A 76 -10.07 11.70 6.08
C LEU A 76 -8.66 12.17 5.70
N GLN A 77 -8.49 12.80 4.54
CA GLN A 77 -7.21 13.35 4.12
C GLN A 77 -6.72 14.42 5.09
N SER A 78 -7.56 15.38 5.47
CA SER A 78 -7.21 16.41 6.45
C SER A 78 -6.91 15.82 7.83
N LEU A 79 -7.73 14.87 8.29
CA LEU A 79 -7.59 14.23 9.61
C LEU A 79 -6.25 13.49 9.74
N ALA A 80 -5.78 12.85 8.66
CA ALA A 80 -4.50 12.16 8.67
C ALA A 80 -3.34 13.10 9.03
N PHE A 81 -3.29 14.30 8.45
CA PHE A 81 -2.24 15.28 8.74
C PHE A 81 -2.39 15.90 10.13
N SER A 82 -3.60 16.19 10.58
CA SER A 82 -3.85 16.66 11.95
C SER A 82 -3.37 15.64 12.99
N LEU A 83 -3.64 14.34 12.76
CA LEU A 83 -3.21 13.27 13.66
C LEU A 83 -1.69 13.18 13.80
N LEU A 84 -0.95 13.39 12.71
CA LEU A 84 0.53 13.42 12.75
C LEU A 84 1.05 14.68 13.43
N ALA A 85 0.46 15.84 13.14
CA ALA A 85 0.88 17.11 13.69
C ALA A 85 0.73 17.16 15.21
N ASP A 86 -0.33 16.54 15.74
CA ASP A 86 -0.67 16.53 17.17
C ASP A 86 -0.28 15.22 17.88
N ALA A 87 0.53 14.36 17.24
CA ALA A 87 0.89 13.06 17.79
C ALA A 87 1.58 13.19 19.17
N PRO A 88 0.94 12.74 20.27
CA PRO A 88 1.52 12.83 21.61
C PRO A 88 2.78 11.97 21.71
N GLN A 89 3.66 12.34 22.64
CA GLN A 89 4.90 11.61 22.94
C GLN A 89 5.83 11.41 21.72
N THR A 90 5.66 12.22 20.68
CA THR A 90 6.50 12.23 19.47
C THR A 90 7.15 13.60 19.34
N ASP A 91 8.47 13.63 19.17
CA ASP A 91 9.20 14.88 19.02
C ASP A 91 8.83 15.63 17.73
N VAL A 92 9.18 16.92 17.65
CA VAL A 92 8.83 17.77 16.51
C VAL A 92 9.49 17.30 15.21
N GLU A 93 10.74 16.83 15.27
CA GLU A 93 11.50 16.41 14.08
C GLU A 93 10.88 15.15 13.46
N THR A 94 10.55 14.16 14.30
CA THR A 94 9.84 12.95 13.87
C THR A 94 8.48 13.26 13.26
N ARG A 95 7.68 14.14 13.90
CA ARG A 95 6.37 14.55 13.35
C ARG A 95 6.49 15.25 12.00
N LEU A 96 7.44 16.18 11.85
CA LEU A 96 7.68 16.86 10.57
C LEU A 96 8.13 15.88 9.49
N ASN A 97 9.00 14.92 9.82
CA ASN A 97 9.39 13.85 8.91
C ASN A 97 8.19 12.99 8.49
N TRP A 98 7.30 12.61 9.42
CA TRP A 98 6.07 11.88 9.09
C TRP A 98 5.14 12.68 8.18
N VAL A 99 4.89 13.95 8.49
CA VAL A 99 4.06 14.82 7.63
C VAL A 99 4.65 14.91 6.22
N SER A 100 5.97 15.07 6.11
CA SER A 100 6.67 15.13 4.82
C SER A 100 6.55 13.81 4.02
N LEU A 101 6.76 12.67 4.69
CA LEU A 101 6.62 11.34 4.09
C LEU A 101 5.18 11.07 3.64
N LEU A 102 4.18 11.40 4.47
CA LEU A 102 2.77 11.20 4.13
C LEU A 102 2.35 12.08 2.96
N SER A 103 2.73 13.36 2.98
CA SER A 103 2.45 14.32 1.91
C SER A 103 3.06 13.86 0.59
N THR A 104 4.33 13.46 0.60
CA THR A 104 5.01 12.94 -0.59
C THR A 104 4.34 11.66 -1.10
N GLY A 105 4.01 10.73 -0.19
CA GLY A 105 3.31 9.49 -0.52
C GLY A 105 1.94 9.74 -1.14
N ALA A 106 1.12 10.57 -0.52
CA ALA A 106 -0.22 10.93 -0.99
C ALA A 106 -0.18 11.64 -2.35
N ASN A 107 0.71 12.61 -2.55
CA ASN A 107 0.86 13.30 -3.84
C ASN A 107 1.28 12.33 -4.96
N ARG A 108 2.19 11.41 -4.66
CA ARG A 108 2.62 10.38 -5.62
C ARG A 108 1.49 9.39 -5.94
N MET A 109 0.70 8.99 -4.93
CA MET A 109 -0.48 8.16 -5.12
C MET A 109 -1.50 8.81 -6.05
N VAL A 110 -1.84 10.09 -5.83
CA VAL A 110 -2.74 10.85 -6.72
C VAL A 110 -2.17 10.94 -8.14
N PHE A 111 -0.87 11.18 -8.28
CA PHE A 111 -0.24 11.18 -9.61
C PHE A 111 -0.31 9.80 -10.29
N GLY A 112 -0.13 8.72 -9.53
CA GLY A 112 -0.32 7.35 -10.02
C GLY A 112 -1.77 7.10 -10.46
N GLN A 113 -2.75 7.57 -9.68
CA GLN A 113 -4.17 7.49 -10.04
C GLN A 113 -4.46 8.23 -11.36
N GLN A 114 -3.87 9.41 -11.56
CA GLN A 114 -4.02 10.16 -12.81
C GLN A 114 -3.43 9.41 -14.01
N LEU A 115 -2.33 8.66 -13.82
CA LEU A 115 -1.78 7.81 -14.87
C LEU A 115 -2.69 6.61 -15.16
N ASP A 116 -3.31 6.04 -14.14
CA ASP A 116 -4.26 4.92 -14.27
C ASP A 116 -5.57 5.32 -14.98
N LEU A 117 -6.10 6.52 -14.69
CA LEU A 117 -7.32 7.05 -15.32
C LEU A 117 -7.12 7.46 -16.78
N ASN A 118 -5.89 7.76 -17.19
CA ASN A 118 -5.63 8.08 -18.58
C ASN A 118 -5.58 6.78 -19.39
N PRO A 119 -6.54 6.51 -20.28
CA PRO A 119 -6.46 5.34 -21.13
C PRO A 119 -5.20 5.52 -21.99
N LEU A 120 -4.17 4.74 -21.67
CA LEU A 120 -3.00 4.64 -22.51
C LEU A 120 -3.54 4.21 -23.87
N ALA A 121 -3.42 5.06 -24.88
CA ALA A 121 -3.93 4.76 -26.23
C ALA A 121 -3.20 3.56 -26.89
N LEU A 122 -2.24 2.96 -26.18
CA LEU A 122 -1.36 1.86 -26.55
C LEU A 122 -1.11 0.98 -25.32
N ILE A 123 -0.79 -0.30 -25.54
CA ILE A 123 -0.29 -1.19 -24.47
C ILE A 123 0.97 -0.54 -23.88
N PRO A 124 1.01 -0.21 -22.57
CA PRO A 124 2.17 0.40 -21.95
C PRO A 124 3.37 -0.51 -22.08
N ALA A 125 4.54 0.10 -22.21
CA ALA A 125 5.75 -0.63 -21.90
C ALA A 125 5.69 -1.08 -20.43
N LEU A 126 6.24 -2.26 -20.12
CA LEU A 126 6.29 -2.78 -18.74
C LEU A 126 6.85 -1.75 -17.74
N ALA A 127 7.80 -0.91 -18.18
CA ALA A 127 8.36 0.17 -17.40
C ALA A 127 7.33 1.25 -17.01
N GLU A 128 6.40 1.60 -17.90
CA GLU A 128 5.35 2.60 -17.65
C GLU A 128 4.31 2.04 -16.66
N LEU A 129 3.91 0.78 -16.85
CA LEU A 129 3.03 0.07 -15.91
C LEU A 129 3.67 0.00 -14.52
N THR A 130 4.95 -0.38 -14.45
CA THR A 130 5.72 -0.43 -13.20
C THR A 130 5.77 0.94 -12.54
N ARG A 131 6.05 2.00 -13.32
CA ARG A 131 6.10 3.37 -12.81
C ARG A 131 4.76 3.82 -12.24
N MET A 132 3.64 3.48 -12.89
CA MET A 132 2.30 3.78 -12.40
C MET A 132 2.04 3.09 -11.06
N HIS A 133 2.35 1.80 -10.93
CA HIS A 133 2.12 1.08 -9.67
C HIS A 133 3.05 1.51 -8.53
N GLU A 134 4.31 1.86 -8.83
CA GLU A 134 5.21 2.49 -7.86
C GLU A 134 4.67 3.81 -7.30
N LEU A 135 3.81 4.49 -8.05
CA LEU A 135 3.14 5.72 -7.65
C LEU A 135 1.84 5.43 -6.92
N LYS A 136 0.88 4.78 -7.59
CA LYS A 136 -0.48 4.53 -7.11
C LYS A 136 -0.47 3.70 -5.81
N THR A 137 0.29 2.62 -5.78
CA THR A 137 0.29 1.66 -4.66
C THR A 137 1.57 1.77 -3.82
N GLY A 138 2.72 1.77 -4.49
CA GLY A 138 4.03 1.70 -3.82
C GLY A 138 4.37 2.91 -2.97
N ALA A 139 3.89 4.11 -3.31
CA ALA A 139 4.27 5.34 -2.61
C ALA A 139 3.76 5.39 -1.16
N LEU A 140 2.53 4.91 -0.92
CA LEU A 140 1.96 4.90 0.43
C LEU A 140 2.58 3.79 1.29
N LEU A 141 2.87 2.62 0.70
CA LEU A 141 3.62 1.54 1.35
C LEU A 141 5.02 1.99 1.78
N TYR A 142 5.72 2.72 0.89
CA TYR A 142 7.01 3.33 1.20
C TYR A 142 6.90 4.32 2.37
N ALA A 143 5.92 5.22 2.34
CA ALA A 143 5.69 6.17 3.43
C ALA A 143 5.45 5.45 4.77
N ALA A 144 4.59 4.42 4.77
CA ALA A 144 4.28 3.63 5.96
C ALA A 144 5.52 2.97 6.57
N LEU A 145 6.37 2.36 5.75
CA LEU A 145 7.60 1.73 6.23
C LEU A 145 8.60 2.77 6.75
N MET A 146 8.80 3.86 6.02
CA MET A 146 9.77 4.89 6.40
C MET A 146 9.36 5.67 7.65
N MET A 147 8.06 5.82 7.91
CA MET A 147 7.58 6.36 9.18
C MET A 147 7.94 5.42 10.34
N GLY A 148 7.74 4.11 10.19
CA GLY A 148 8.16 3.12 11.18
C GLY A 148 9.68 3.07 11.40
N ALA A 149 10.45 3.37 10.35
CA ALA A 149 11.91 3.40 10.35
C ALA A 149 12.52 4.74 10.83
N SER A 150 11.72 5.64 11.42
CA SER A 150 12.20 7.00 11.75
C SER A 150 13.38 7.04 12.72
N GLN A 151 13.53 5.99 13.54
CA GLN A 151 14.63 5.85 14.52
C GLN A 151 15.66 4.79 14.10
N SER A 152 15.60 4.28 12.87
CA SER A 152 16.53 3.28 12.36
C SER A 152 17.89 3.89 11.98
N SER A 153 18.95 3.08 11.99
CA SER A 153 20.25 3.53 11.46
C SER A 153 20.17 3.76 9.94
N ALA A 154 21.16 4.44 9.36
CA ALA A 154 21.22 4.68 7.92
C ALA A 154 21.28 3.37 7.12
N GLU A 155 22.03 2.38 7.62
CA GLU A 155 22.18 1.06 7.02
C GLU A 155 20.86 0.29 7.07
N ASP A 156 20.19 0.29 8.23
CA ASP A 156 18.89 -0.35 8.39
C ASP A 156 17.85 0.30 7.46
N ARG A 157 17.84 1.63 7.41
CA ARG A 157 16.93 2.38 6.53
C ARG A 157 17.17 2.03 5.06
N ALA A 158 18.43 1.95 4.61
CA ALA A 158 18.75 1.55 3.23
C ALA A 158 18.23 0.14 2.90
N ALA A 159 18.37 -0.82 3.83
CA ALA A 159 17.83 -2.17 3.66
C ALA A 159 16.29 -2.16 3.57
N LEU A 160 15.62 -1.36 4.40
CA LEU A 160 14.16 -1.20 4.38
C LEU A 160 13.66 -0.53 3.08
N GLU A 161 14.39 0.46 2.55
CA GLU A 161 14.09 1.08 1.25
C GLU A 161 14.26 0.10 0.07
N ALA A 162 15.31 -0.72 0.12
CA ALA A 162 15.55 -1.77 -0.88
C ALA A 162 14.51 -2.89 -0.80
N PHE A 163 13.92 -3.13 0.38
CA PHE A 163 12.85 -4.11 0.58
C PHE A 163 11.49 -3.64 0.06
N ILE A 164 11.09 -2.40 0.37
CA ILE A 164 9.69 -1.97 0.15
C ILE A 164 9.33 -1.76 -1.32
N ARG A 165 10.30 -1.36 -2.14
CA ARG A 165 10.10 -1.16 -3.59
C ARG A 165 9.66 -2.46 -4.28
N PRO A 166 10.44 -3.56 -4.22
CA PRO A 166 10.01 -4.82 -4.79
C PRO A 166 8.79 -5.39 -4.06
N LEU A 167 8.63 -5.23 -2.74
CA LEU A 167 7.41 -5.70 -2.06
C LEU A 167 6.15 -5.03 -2.61
N GLY A 168 6.16 -3.70 -2.79
CA GLY A 168 5.02 -2.97 -3.32
C GLY A 168 4.67 -3.37 -4.75
N LEU A 169 5.70 -3.65 -5.58
CA LEU A 169 5.51 -4.19 -6.92
C LEU A 169 4.92 -5.60 -6.89
N ALA A 170 5.47 -6.49 -6.05
CA ALA A 170 4.98 -7.85 -5.89
C ALA A 170 3.52 -7.89 -5.40
N PHE A 171 3.14 -6.97 -4.50
CA PHE A 171 1.76 -6.81 -4.06
C PHE A 171 0.82 -6.60 -5.24
N GLN A 172 1.18 -5.69 -6.15
CA GLN A 172 0.36 -5.40 -7.32
C GLN A 172 0.32 -6.57 -8.32
N ILE A 173 1.47 -7.19 -8.62
CA ILE A 173 1.50 -8.34 -9.54
C ILE A 173 0.58 -9.46 -9.01
N GLN A 174 0.59 -9.68 -7.70
CA GLN A 174 -0.33 -10.64 -7.08
C GLN A 174 -1.79 -10.20 -7.22
N ASP A 175 -2.10 -8.92 -7.03
CA ASP A 175 -3.46 -8.37 -7.21
C ASP A 175 -3.97 -8.62 -8.64
N ASP A 176 -3.14 -8.35 -9.64
CA ASP A 176 -3.47 -8.55 -11.05
C ASP A 176 -3.67 -10.04 -11.39
N ILE A 177 -2.88 -10.93 -10.77
CA ILE A 177 -3.04 -12.39 -10.89
C ILE A 177 -4.36 -12.83 -10.24
N LEU A 178 -4.68 -12.30 -9.06
CA LEU A 178 -5.93 -12.58 -8.37
C LEU A 178 -7.13 -12.06 -9.15
N ASP A 179 -7.07 -10.87 -9.75
CA ASP A 179 -8.15 -10.33 -10.59
C ASP A 179 -8.40 -11.19 -11.83
N ALA A 180 -7.33 -11.71 -12.43
CA ALA A 180 -7.41 -12.57 -13.62
C ALA A 180 -7.83 -14.02 -13.33
N THR A 181 -7.68 -14.51 -12.09
CA THR A 181 -7.88 -15.94 -11.75
C THR A 181 -8.91 -16.19 -10.65
N GLY A 182 -9.27 -15.17 -9.89
CA GLY A 182 -10.14 -15.24 -8.72
C GLY A 182 -11.63 -15.19 -9.04
N THR A 183 -12.43 -15.63 -8.08
CA THR A 183 -13.90 -15.56 -8.13
C THR A 183 -14.40 -14.27 -7.46
N ALA A 184 -15.65 -13.86 -7.75
CA ALA A 184 -16.24 -12.63 -7.20
C ALA A 184 -16.35 -12.67 -5.68
N GLU A 185 -16.66 -13.84 -5.14
CA GLU A 185 -16.77 -14.10 -3.70
C GLU A 185 -15.43 -13.95 -2.98
N GLN A 186 -14.30 -14.26 -3.64
CA GLN A 186 -12.97 -14.16 -3.05
C GLN A 186 -12.44 -12.72 -3.06
N LEU A 187 -12.65 -11.98 -4.14
CA LEU A 187 -12.09 -10.64 -4.31
C LEU A 187 -12.88 -9.54 -3.60
N GLY A 188 -14.14 -9.80 -3.24
CA GLY A 188 -15.02 -8.80 -2.61
C GLY A 188 -15.31 -7.57 -3.49
N LYS A 189 -14.99 -7.68 -4.79
CA LYS A 189 -15.22 -6.75 -5.92
C LYS A 189 -15.53 -7.58 -7.18
N THR A 190 -15.96 -6.93 -8.26
CA THR A 190 -16.29 -7.61 -9.53
C THR A 190 -15.00 -8.11 -10.23
N PRO A 191 -14.81 -9.42 -10.48
CA PRO A 191 -13.64 -9.97 -11.17
C PRO A 191 -13.59 -9.59 -12.65
N GLY A 192 -12.40 -9.51 -13.23
CA GLY A 192 -12.20 -9.24 -14.66
C GLY A 192 -12.59 -7.82 -15.07
N LYS A 193 -12.74 -6.92 -14.09
CA LYS A 193 -13.06 -5.52 -14.32
C LYS A 193 -11.96 -4.82 -15.12
N ASP A 194 -10.69 -5.14 -14.86
CA ASP A 194 -9.58 -4.53 -15.60
C ASP A 194 -9.66 -4.81 -17.10
N ALA A 195 -10.06 -6.03 -17.47
CA ALA A 195 -10.26 -6.39 -18.88
C ALA A 195 -11.50 -5.70 -19.49
N ALA A 196 -12.54 -5.48 -18.70
CA ALA A 196 -13.77 -4.79 -19.12
C ALA A 196 -13.58 -3.28 -19.27
N ASP A 197 -12.75 -2.67 -18.42
CA ASP A 197 -12.45 -1.23 -18.40
C ASP A 197 -11.23 -0.86 -19.26
N HIS A 198 -10.68 -1.82 -20.01
CA HIS A 198 -9.48 -1.67 -20.82
C HIS A 198 -8.24 -1.21 -20.02
N LYS A 199 -8.17 -1.52 -18.73
CA LYS A 199 -7.00 -1.27 -17.88
C LYS A 199 -5.91 -2.31 -18.17
N TYR A 200 -4.67 -1.84 -18.18
CA TYR A 200 -3.51 -2.71 -18.38
C TYR A 200 -3.01 -3.23 -17.04
N SER A 201 -2.83 -4.54 -16.95
CA SER A 201 -2.28 -5.25 -15.80
C SER A 201 -1.04 -6.07 -16.19
N TYR A 202 -0.26 -6.52 -15.21
CA TYR A 202 0.89 -7.40 -15.46
C TYR A 202 0.49 -8.68 -16.20
N VAL A 203 -0.71 -9.21 -15.93
CA VAL A 203 -1.22 -10.40 -16.63
C VAL A 203 -1.53 -10.07 -18.09
N THR A 204 -2.10 -8.91 -18.39
CA THR A 204 -2.37 -8.51 -19.78
C THR A 204 -1.10 -8.21 -20.57
N VAL A 205 -0.07 -7.64 -19.93
CA VAL A 205 1.19 -7.23 -20.58
C VAL A 205 2.16 -8.40 -20.76
N LEU A 206 2.28 -9.27 -19.75
CA LEU A 206 3.26 -10.37 -19.75
C LEU A 206 2.66 -11.74 -20.08
N GLY A 207 1.37 -11.92 -19.82
CA GLY A 207 0.74 -13.22 -19.70
C GLY A 207 0.89 -13.82 -18.30
N LEU A 208 -0.05 -14.70 -17.91
CA LEU A 208 -0.16 -15.24 -16.55
C LEU A 208 1.11 -15.95 -16.05
N ASP A 209 1.69 -16.82 -16.87
CA ASP A 209 2.88 -17.58 -16.46
C ASP A 209 4.11 -16.68 -16.27
N ALA A 210 4.30 -15.71 -17.17
CA ALA A 210 5.38 -14.74 -17.05
C ALA A 210 5.17 -13.78 -15.87
N ALA A 211 3.93 -13.38 -15.58
CA ALA A 211 3.59 -12.60 -14.39
C ALA A 211 3.92 -13.36 -13.09
N ARG A 212 3.64 -14.67 -13.02
CA ARG A 212 4.03 -15.52 -11.88
C ARG A 212 5.54 -15.65 -11.71
N ILE A 213 6.28 -15.77 -12.81
CA ILE A 213 7.76 -15.78 -12.76
C ILE A 213 8.26 -14.43 -12.25
N HIS A 214 7.71 -13.33 -12.76
CA HIS A 214 8.07 -11.99 -12.35
C HIS A 214 7.79 -11.75 -10.85
N LEU A 215 6.60 -12.14 -10.36
CA LEU A 215 6.23 -12.08 -8.94
C LEU A 215 7.27 -12.79 -8.04
N ASN A 216 7.65 -14.02 -8.39
CA ASN A 216 8.60 -14.79 -7.60
C ASN A 216 10.00 -14.15 -7.59
N ALA A 217 10.44 -13.60 -8.72
CA ALA A 217 11.71 -12.89 -8.81
C ALA A 217 11.70 -11.61 -7.95
N THR A 218 10.66 -10.79 -8.07
CA THR A 218 10.49 -9.56 -7.30
C THR A 218 10.39 -9.85 -5.79
N MET A 219 9.67 -10.89 -5.39
CA MET A 219 9.58 -11.27 -3.98
C MET A 219 10.92 -11.76 -3.43
N SER A 220 11.70 -12.49 -4.23
CA SER A 220 13.05 -12.91 -3.85
C SER A 220 13.97 -11.71 -3.64
N GLU A 221 13.89 -10.69 -4.51
CA GLU A 221 14.61 -9.43 -4.34
C GLU A 221 14.24 -8.73 -3.03
N ALA A 222 12.94 -8.62 -2.72
CA ALA A 222 12.48 -8.06 -1.46
C ALA A 222 13.07 -8.81 -0.26
N LEU A 223 12.91 -10.13 -0.20
CA LEU A 223 13.40 -10.92 0.93
C LEU A 223 14.92 -10.82 1.10
N ASN A 224 15.68 -10.80 0.00
CA ASN A 224 17.14 -10.65 0.04
C ASN A 224 17.57 -9.28 0.61
N ALA A 225 16.80 -8.22 0.35
CA ALA A 225 17.08 -6.89 0.91
C ALA A 225 16.99 -6.84 2.45
N LEU A 226 16.30 -7.80 3.08
CA LEU A 226 16.17 -7.89 4.54
C LEU A 226 17.32 -8.67 5.22
N GLU A 227 18.24 -9.26 4.47
CA GLU A 227 19.34 -10.05 5.04
C GLU A 227 20.21 -9.27 6.04
N PRO A 228 20.60 -8.00 5.78
CA PRO A 228 21.37 -7.20 6.75
C PRO A 228 20.66 -6.98 8.09
N LEU A 229 19.32 -7.05 8.11
CA LEU A 229 18.52 -6.86 9.31
C LEU A 229 18.47 -8.12 10.18
N GLY A 230 18.85 -9.28 9.65
CA GLY A 230 18.83 -10.56 10.35
C GLY A 230 17.44 -10.88 10.93
N THR A 231 17.39 -11.37 12.17
CA THR A 231 16.15 -11.74 12.86
C THR A 231 15.22 -10.55 13.14
N ARG A 232 15.74 -9.31 13.15
CA ARG A 232 14.92 -8.10 13.38
C ARG A 232 13.85 -7.90 12.29
N ALA A 233 14.08 -8.46 11.09
CA ALA A 233 13.15 -8.39 9.98
C ALA A 233 12.17 -9.59 9.89
N CYS A 234 12.01 -10.41 10.95
CA CYS A 234 11.06 -11.53 10.92
C CYS A 234 9.62 -11.09 10.61
N GLY A 235 9.14 -10.00 11.21
CA GLY A 235 7.81 -9.44 10.94
C GLY A 235 7.65 -9.01 9.47
N LEU A 236 8.68 -8.38 8.91
CA LEU A 236 8.70 -7.98 7.50
C LEU A 236 8.70 -9.17 6.55
N ARG A 237 9.45 -10.22 6.86
CA ARG A 237 9.41 -11.48 6.10
C ARG A 237 8.04 -12.14 6.19
N ALA A 238 7.38 -12.08 7.34
CA ALA A 238 6.02 -12.60 7.49
C ALA A 238 5.02 -11.81 6.62
N CYS A 239 5.11 -10.48 6.58
CA CYS A 239 4.29 -9.65 5.70
C CYS A 239 4.53 -9.95 4.22
N ALA A 240 5.79 -10.07 3.80
CA ALA A 240 6.14 -10.43 2.44
C ALA A 240 5.54 -11.79 2.02
N ARG A 241 5.58 -12.79 2.92
CA ARG A 241 4.94 -14.09 2.69
C ARG A 241 3.42 -13.99 2.65
N PHE A 242 2.81 -13.17 3.51
CA PHE A 242 1.38 -12.93 3.49
C PHE A 242 0.93 -12.37 2.14
N VAL A 243 1.68 -11.41 1.56
CA VAL A 243 1.40 -10.88 0.22
C VAL A 243 1.35 -11.97 -0.85
N LEU A 244 2.20 -13.01 -0.77
CA LEU A 244 2.15 -14.14 -1.72
C LEU A 244 0.97 -15.09 -1.50
N MET A 245 0.53 -15.26 -0.26
CA MET A 245 -0.45 -16.28 0.12
C MET A 245 -1.89 -15.75 0.17
N ARG A 246 -2.07 -14.43 0.06
CA ARG A 246 -3.39 -13.81 0.15
C ARG A 246 -4.31 -14.28 -0.97
N ASP A 247 -5.58 -14.40 -0.62
CA ASP A 247 -6.69 -14.79 -1.48
C ASP A 247 -7.67 -13.63 -1.73
N HIS A 248 -7.37 -12.44 -1.21
CA HIS A 248 -8.12 -11.19 -1.34
C HIS A 248 -7.21 -9.95 -1.28
#